data_AF-A0A3C1BRA7-F1
#
_entry.id   AF-A0A3C1BRA7-F1
#
_cell.length_a   1.000
_cell.length_b   1.000
_cell.length_c   1.000
_cell.angle_alpha   90.00
_cell.angle_beta   90.00
_cell.angle_gamma   90.00
#
_symmetry.space_group_name_H-M   'P 1'
#
loop_
_entity.id
_entity.type
_entity.pdbx_description
1 polymer ?
#
loop_
_entity_poly.entity_id
_entity_poly.type
_entity_poly.pdbx_seq_one_letter_code
_entity_poly.pdbx_strand_id
1 'polypeptide(L)'
;GNILVPVAGVTHANAEISWFFFSVGIILWIVLFAIVFYRLIFHEQLMAKFLPTLFILIAPPAIGFLAYVKLTGGLDSFARVLYYFGLFTAFMLFSMFRHFKKVPFFVSWWAYTFPMDALTISTLLMYKLTGYVLFKGLSVIFLSMTSAVILMVIYKTITAAVEGKVCVPE
;
A
#
# COMPACT_ATOMS: atom_id res chain seq x y z
N GLY A 1 -6.55 -2.47 8.69
CA GLY A 1 -7.77 -3.12 8.18
C GLY A 1 -7.66 -4.63 8.26
N ASN A 2 -8.77 -5.35 8.17
CA ASN A 2 -8.87 -6.80 8.42
C ASN A 2 -7.83 -7.65 7.64
N ILE A 3 -7.49 -7.25 6.41
CA ILE A 3 -6.52 -7.96 5.57
C ILE A 3 -5.08 -7.99 6.15
N LEU A 4 -4.76 -7.15 7.13
CA LEU A 4 -3.46 -7.15 7.83
C LEU A 4 -3.36 -8.20 8.92
N VAL A 5 -4.50 -8.63 9.49
CA VAL A 5 -4.53 -9.55 10.63
C VAL A 5 -3.76 -10.84 10.34
N PRO A 6 -3.88 -11.50 9.17
CA PRO A 6 -3.13 -12.72 8.87
C PRO A 6 -1.61 -12.52 8.79
N VAL A 7 -1.14 -11.31 8.51
CA VAL A 7 0.31 -11.03 8.37
C VAL A 7 1.04 -11.28 9.70
N ALA A 8 0.40 -11.03 10.84
CA ALA A 8 0.95 -11.36 12.17
C ALA A 8 0.19 -12.52 12.85
N GLY A 9 -1.11 -12.65 12.62
CA GLY A 9 -1.99 -13.59 13.31
C GLY A 9 -1.65 -15.05 13.08
N VAL A 10 -1.10 -15.41 11.92
CA VAL A 10 -0.74 -16.81 11.59
C VAL A 10 0.34 -17.38 12.54
N THR A 11 1.15 -16.53 13.18
CA THR A 11 2.18 -16.98 14.15
C THR A 11 1.70 -16.97 15.61
N HIS A 12 0.54 -16.40 15.91
CA HIS A 12 0.07 -16.16 17.28
C HIS A 12 -1.33 -16.71 17.57
N ALA A 13 -2.10 -17.07 16.55
CA ALA A 13 -3.47 -17.54 16.66
C ALA A 13 -3.73 -18.69 15.65
N ASN A 14 -4.88 -19.35 15.81
CA ASN A 14 -5.33 -20.36 14.86
C ASN A 14 -5.46 -19.77 13.45
N ALA A 15 -4.98 -20.49 12.44
CA ALA A 15 -5.04 -20.09 11.03
C ALA A 15 -6.47 -19.78 10.56
N GLU A 16 -7.49 -20.46 11.09
CA GLU A 16 -8.89 -20.22 10.74
C GLU A 16 -9.37 -18.80 11.08
N ILE A 17 -8.89 -18.23 12.19
CA ILE A 17 -9.20 -16.83 12.54
C ILE A 17 -8.59 -15.89 11.50
N SER A 18 -7.36 -16.18 11.08
CA SER A 18 -6.70 -15.40 10.04
C SER A 18 -7.42 -15.53 8.69
N TRP A 19 -7.91 -16.72 8.32
CA TRP A 19 -8.73 -16.91 7.14
C TRP A 19 -10.03 -16.12 7.16
N PHE A 20 -10.70 -16.04 8.32
CA PHE A 20 -11.90 -15.21 8.49
C PHE A 20 -11.61 -13.74 8.18
N PHE A 21 -10.58 -13.16 8.81
CA PHE A 21 -10.20 -11.76 8.58
C PHE A 21 -9.70 -11.50 7.16
N PHE A 22 -8.95 -12.44 6.58
CA PHE A 22 -8.49 -12.36 5.19
C PHE A 22 -9.68 -12.29 4.22
N SER A 23 -10.63 -13.21 4.37
CA SER A 23 -11.80 -13.33 3.51
C SER A 23 -12.69 -12.10 3.57
N VAL A 24 -13.00 -11.62 4.77
CA VAL A 24 -13.75 -10.37 4.96
C VAL A 24 -12.98 -9.19 4.37
N GLY A 25 -11.67 -9.14 4.59
CA GLY A 25 -10.80 -8.07 4.09
C GLY A 25 -10.79 -7.97 2.57
N ILE A 26 -10.61 -9.08 1.87
CA ILE A 26 -10.49 -9.08 0.40
C ILE A 26 -11.84 -8.80 -0.28
N ILE A 27 -12.94 -9.36 0.24
CA ILE A 27 -14.28 -9.15 -0.32
C ILE A 27 -14.73 -7.70 -0.14
N LEU A 28 -14.61 -7.14 1.07
CA LEU A 28 -14.97 -5.74 1.30
C LEU A 28 -14.06 -4.78 0.53
N TRP A 29 -12.79 -5.15 0.35
CA TRP A 29 -11.89 -4.35 -0.48
C TRP A 29 -12.35 -4.27 -1.93
N ILE A 30 -12.79 -5.38 -2.56
CA ILE A 30 -13.28 -5.36 -3.95
C ILE A 30 -14.47 -4.40 -4.10
N VAL A 31 -15.41 -4.45 -3.14
CA VAL A 31 -16.58 -3.55 -3.13
C VAL A 31 -16.14 -2.09 -2.98
N LEU A 32 -15.25 -1.78 -2.03
CA LEU A 32 -14.73 -0.43 -1.83
C LEU A 32 -13.94 0.06 -3.04
N PHE A 33 -13.14 -0.81 -3.65
CA PHE A 33 -12.37 -0.50 -4.85
C PHE A 33 -13.29 -0.08 -5.98
N ALA A 34 -14.37 -0.83 -6.24
CA ALA A 34 -15.34 -0.49 -7.28
C ALA A 34 -16.01 0.87 -7.02
N ILE A 35 -16.44 1.14 -5.77
CA ILE A 35 -17.07 2.42 -5.39
C ILE A 35 -16.11 3.59 -5.56
N VAL A 36 -14.87 3.44 -5.07
CA VAL A 36 -13.85 4.49 -5.17
C VAL A 36 -13.50 4.74 -6.63
N PHE A 37 -13.30 3.69 -7.43
CA PHE A 37 -12.97 3.80 -8.84
C PHE A 37 -14.09 4.46 -9.64
N TYR A 38 -15.34 4.07 -9.39
CA TYR A 38 -16.52 4.73 -9.97
C TYR A 38 -16.55 6.23 -9.63
N ARG A 39 -16.35 6.59 -8.36
CA ARG A 39 -16.31 7.99 -7.93
C ARG A 39 -15.20 8.78 -8.64
N LEU A 40 -14.02 8.18 -8.80
CA LEU A 40 -12.87 8.84 -9.43
C LEU A 40 -13.09 9.16 -10.92
N ILE A 41 -13.88 8.35 -11.61
CA ILE A 41 -14.17 8.54 -13.04
C ILE A 41 -15.33 9.52 -13.24
N PHE A 42 -16.38 9.41 -12.43
CA PHE A 42 -17.67 10.06 -12.72
C PHE A 42 -18.00 11.27 -11.85
N HIS A 43 -17.25 11.55 -10.79
CA HIS A 43 -17.52 12.68 -9.89
C HIS A 43 -16.36 13.68 -9.85
N GLU A 44 -16.61 14.87 -9.29
CA GLU A 44 -15.60 15.93 -9.20
C GLU A 44 -14.29 15.47 -8.53
N GLN A 45 -13.19 16.04 -9.01
CA GLN A 45 -11.85 15.73 -8.54
C GLN A 45 -11.74 15.98 -7.04
N LEU A 46 -11.23 14.97 -6.31
CA LEU A 46 -10.94 15.08 -4.88
C LEU A 46 -10.08 16.32 -4.60
N MET A 47 -10.45 17.09 -3.57
CA MET A 47 -9.61 18.16 -3.05
C MET A 47 -8.17 17.67 -2.87
N ALA A 48 -7.19 18.52 -3.19
CA ALA A 48 -5.77 18.16 -3.22
C ALA A 48 -5.26 17.49 -1.93
N LYS A 49 -5.85 17.82 -0.77
CA LYS A 49 -5.54 17.21 0.54
C LYS A 49 -5.86 15.72 0.65
N PHE A 50 -6.75 15.18 -0.19
CA PHE A 50 -7.15 13.77 -0.19
C PHE A 50 -6.44 12.93 -1.25
N LEU A 51 -5.60 13.52 -2.11
CA LEU A 51 -4.76 12.77 -3.05
C LEU A 51 -3.97 11.62 -2.40
N PRO A 52 -3.38 11.75 -1.19
CA PRO A 52 -2.69 10.64 -0.52
C PRO A 52 -3.55 9.38 -0.32
N THR A 53 -4.87 9.53 -0.24
CA THR A 53 -5.78 8.39 -0.05
C THR A 53 -5.85 7.46 -1.25
N LEU A 54 -5.47 7.92 -2.45
CA LEU A 54 -5.42 7.06 -3.64
C LEU A 54 -4.35 5.98 -3.52
N PHE A 55 -3.23 6.28 -2.86
CA PHE A 55 -2.16 5.31 -2.63
C PHE A 55 -2.61 4.15 -1.74
N ILE A 56 -3.63 4.37 -0.89
CA ILE A 56 -4.22 3.31 -0.07
C ILE A 56 -4.74 2.17 -0.95
N LEU A 57 -5.13 2.43 -2.21
CA LEU A 57 -5.60 1.37 -3.13
C LEU A 57 -4.51 0.35 -3.49
N ILE A 58 -3.22 0.70 -3.38
CA ILE A 58 -2.09 -0.23 -3.58
C ILE A 58 -2.03 -1.24 -2.43
N ALA A 59 -2.38 -0.82 -1.21
CA ALA A 59 -2.12 -1.60 -0.01
C ALA A 59 -2.92 -2.91 0.07
N PRO A 60 -4.25 -2.96 -0.20
CA PRO A 60 -5.01 -4.21 -0.11
C PRO A 60 -4.52 -5.34 -1.02
N PRO A 61 -4.21 -5.15 -2.32
CA PRO A 61 -3.67 -6.24 -3.13
C PRO A 61 -2.23 -6.62 -2.70
N ALA A 62 -1.40 -5.64 -2.32
CA ALA A 62 -0.03 -5.92 -1.87
C ALA A 62 0.01 -6.67 -0.53
N ILE A 63 -0.71 -6.19 0.49
CA ILE A 63 -0.87 -6.86 1.79
C ILE A 63 -1.62 -8.18 1.64
N GLY A 64 -2.64 -8.21 0.78
CA GLY A 64 -3.38 -9.42 0.46
C GLY A 64 -2.45 -10.52 -0.05
N PHE A 65 -1.53 -10.20 -0.94
CA PHE A 65 -0.49 -11.13 -1.38
C PHE A 65 0.38 -11.63 -0.21
N LEU A 66 0.88 -10.74 0.65
CA LEU A 66 1.70 -11.13 1.81
C LEU A 66 0.94 -12.04 2.77
N ALA A 67 -0.29 -11.66 3.13
CA ALA A 67 -1.18 -12.40 4.01
C ALA A 67 -1.49 -13.78 3.42
N TYR A 68 -1.83 -13.84 2.14
CA TYR A 68 -2.18 -15.07 1.46
C TYR A 68 -1.00 -16.04 1.36
N VAL A 69 0.17 -15.57 0.93
CA VAL A 69 1.38 -16.40 0.88
C VAL A 69 1.75 -16.91 2.27
N LYS A 70 1.54 -16.11 3.32
CA LYS A 70 1.79 -16.55 4.70
C LYS A 70 0.77 -17.60 5.18
N LEU A 71 -0.49 -17.51 4.73
CA LEU A 71 -1.54 -18.47 5.03
C LEU A 71 -1.37 -19.81 4.30
N THR A 72 -1.00 -19.76 3.02
CA THR A 72 -0.86 -20.96 2.17
C THR A 72 0.54 -21.56 2.19
N GLY A 73 1.54 -20.81 2.64
CA GLY A 73 2.93 -21.22 2.70
C GLY A 73 3.65 -21.25 1.35
N GLY A 74 3.03 -20.74 0.27
CA GLY A 74 3.58 -20.85 -1.08
C GLY A 74 3.09 -19.79 -2.07
N LEU A 75 3.64 -19.85 -3.28
CA LEU A 75 3.30 -18.96 -4.40
C LEU A 75 2.47 -19.72 -5.45
N ASP A 76 1.15 -19.57 -5.36
CA ASP A 76 0.21 -20.14 -6.34
C ASP A 76 -0.33 -19.08 -7.31
N SER A 77 -1.34 -19.46 -8.10
CA SER A 77 -2.00 -18.58 -9.08
C SER A 77 -2.71 -17.39 -8.43
N PHE A 78 -3.37 -17.58 -7.28
CA PHE A 78 -4.11 -16.50 -6.63
C PHE A 78 -3.16 -15.47 -6.02
N ALA A 79 -2.07 -15.92 -5.40
CA ALA A 79 -1.00 -15.05 -4.94
C ALA A 79 -0.44 -14.18 -6.07
N ARG A 80 -0.22 -14.77 -7.26
CA ARG A 80 0.26 -14.03 -8.45
C ARG A 80 -0.75 -12.96 -8.89
N VAL A 81 -2.04 -13.26 -8.92
CA VAL A 81 -3.09 -12.29 -9.26
C VAL A 81 -3.05 -11.11 -8.31
N LEU A 82 -2.99 -11.34 -7.00
CA LEU A 82 -2.90 -10.27 -6.00
C LEU A 82 -1.65 -9.41 -6.19
N TYR A 83 -0.48 -10.03 -6.37
CA TYR A 83 0.78 -9.31 -6.56
C TYR A 83 0.76 -8.46 -7.84
N TYR A 84 0.41 -9.04 -8.99
CA TYR A 84 0.42 -8.32 -10.26
C TYR A 84 -0.65 -7.23 -10.32
N PHE A 85 -1.81 -7.43 -9.70
CA PHE A 85 -2.81 -6.39 -9.57
C PHE A 85 -2.32 -5.22 -8.70
N GLY A 86 -1.62 -5.52 -7.59
CA GLY A 86 -0.99 -4.50 -6.77
C GLY A 86 0.10 -3.73 -7.53
N LEU A 87 0.94 -4.44 -8.29
CA LEU A 87 1.97 -3.84 -9.13
C LEU A 87 1.38 -2.94 -10.23
N PHE A 88 0.32 -3.39 -10.90
CA PHE A 88 -0.43 -2.60 -11.87
C PHE A 88 -1.00 -1.33 -11.24
N THR A 89 -1.65 -1.46 -10.07
CA THR A 89 -2.23 -0.32 -9.35
C THR A 89 -1.15 0.71 -8.97
N ALA A 90 0.02 0.24 -8.56
CA ALA A 90 1.16 1.11 -8.28
C ALA A 90 1.65 1.85 -9.53
N PHE A 91 1.86 1.15 -10.65
CA PHE A 91 2.27 1.80 -11.91
C PHE A 91 1.23 2.79 -12.44
N MET A 92 -0.05 2.46 -12.32
CA MET A 92 -1.15 3.38 -12.66
C MET A 92 -1.03 4.68 -11.85
N LEU A 93 -0.85 4.59 -10.53
CA LEU A 93 -0.73 5.78 -9.67
C LEU A 93 0.59 6.55 -9.88
N PHE A 94 1.71 5.85 -10.14
CA PHE A 94 2.97 6.50 -10.48
C PHE A 94 2.91 7.25 -11.81
N SER A 95 2.16 6.75 -12.80
CA SER A 95 1.91 7.49 -14.04
C SER A 95 1.21 8.84 -13.77
N MET A 96 0.36 8.88 -12.74
CA MET A 96 -0.34 10.08 -12.30
C MET A 96 0.48 10.99 -11.38
N PHE A 97 1.75 10.65 -11.07
CA PHE A 97 2.58 11.33 -10.05
C PHE A 97 2.69 12.85 -10.22
N ARG A 98 2.63 13.37 -11.45
CA ARG A 98 2.67 14.83 -11.72
C ARG A 98 1.56 15.61 -11.01
N HIS A 99 0.40 15.00 -10.80
CA HIS A 99 -0.72 15.62 -10.07
C HIS A 99 -0.44 15.75 -8.56
N PHE A 100 0.45 14.91 -8.01
CA PHE A 100 0.78 14.87 -6.59
C PHE A 100 1.89 15.85 -6.19
N LYS A 101 2.76 16.24 -7.12
CA LYS A 101 3.90 17.15 -6.84
C LYS A 101 3.49 18.56 -6.37
N LYS A 102 2.26 18.99 -6.64
CA LYS A 102 1.77 20.35 -6.32
C LYS A 102 1.07 20.44 -4.97
N VAL A 103 0.94 19.33 -4.25
CA VAL A 103 0.24 19.31 -2.96
C VAL A 103 1.17 19.88 -1.88
N PRO A 104 0.74 20.85 -1.06
CA PRO A 104 1.53 21.29 0.08
C PRO A 104 1.68 20.14 1.09
N PHE A 105 2.70 20.23 1.95
CA PHE A 105 2.90 19.20 2.98
C PHE A 105 1.74 19.23 3.99
N PHE A 106 1.19 18.04 4.25
CA PHE A 106 0.22 17.81 5.32
C PHE A 106 0.66 16.57 6.11
N VAL A 107 0.26 16.46 7.37
CA VAL A 107 0.52 15.26 8.19
C VAL A 107 -0.05 13.99 7.52
N SER A 108 -1.10 14.13 6.70
CA SER A 108 -1.67 13.03 5.91
C SER A 108 -0.72 12.42 4.88
N TRP A 109 0.44 13.02 4.60
CA TRP A 109 1.47 12.43 3.74
C TRP A 109 2.04 11.12 4.28
N TRP A 110 1.91 10.86 5.57
CA TRP A 110 2.23 9.54 6.13
C TRP A 110 1.42 8.41 5.47
N ALA A 111 0.24 8.69 4.92
CA ALA A 111 -0.55 7.72 4.17
C ALA A 111 0.15 7.17 2.92
N TYR A 112 1.20 7.83 2.40
CA TYR A 112 2.02 7.31 1.31
C TYR A 112 2.96 6.18 1.73
N THR A 113 3.42 6.19 2.99
CA THR A 113 4.48 5.29 3.47
C THR A 113 4.00 3.83 3.49
N PHE A 114 2.88 3.58 4.16
CA PHE A 114 2.35 2.23 4.33
C PHE A 114 2.08 1.47 3.02
N PRO A 115 1.42 2.05 1.99
CA PRO A 115 1.23 1.36 0.71
C PRO A 115 2.53 1.12 -0.06
N MET A 116 3.51 2.03 0.05
CA MET A 116 4.83 1.89 -0.57
C MET A 116 5.66 0.80 0.12
N ASP A 117 5.61 0.72 1.45
CA ASP A 117 6.21 -0.35 2.24
C ASP A 117 5.59 -1.70 1.88
N ALA A 118 4.25 -1.77 1.85
CA ALA A 118 3.52 -2.98 1.48
C ALA A 118 3.96 -3.50 0.10
N LEU A 119 3.98 -2.63 -0.92
CA LEU A 119 4.43 -2.99 -2.27
C LEU A 119 5.89 -3.45 -2.28
N THR A 120 6.78 -2.74 -1.58
CA THR A 120 8.21 -3.05 -1.49
C THR A 120 8.42 -4.45 -0.90
N ILE A 121 7.77 -4.74 0.23
CA ILE A 121 7.86 -6.03 0.91
C ILE A 121 7.25 -7.14 0.03
N SER A 122 6.13 -6.88 -0.64
CA SER A 122 5.53 -7.82 -1.58
C SER A 122 6.47 -8.15 -2.75
N THR A 123 7.15 -7.16 -3.32
CA THR A 123 8.13 -7.39 -4.40
C THR A 123 9.35 -8.15 -3.90
N LEU A 124 9.86 -7.84 -2.70
CA LEU A 124 10.94 -8.61 -2.06
C LEU A 124 10.54 -10.07 -1.82
N LEU A 125 9.32 -10.32 -1.36
CA LEU A 125 8.80 -11.68 -1.17
C LEU A 125 8.64 -12.40 -2.52
N MET A 126 8.12 -11.71 -3.55
CA MET A 126 8.02 -12.25 -4.91
C MET A 126 9.39 -12.65 -5.46
N TYR A 127 10.42 -11.82 -5.24
CA TYR A 127 11.80 -12.18 -5.60
C TYR A 127 12.29 -13.39 -4.81
N LYS A 128 12.08 -13.43 -3.49
CA LYS A 128 12.49 -14.55 -2.64
C LYS A 128 11.87 -15.89 -3.09
N LEU A 129 10.62 -15.88 -3.54
CA LEU A 129 9.89 -17.09 -3.95
C LEU A 129 10.18 -17.54 -5.39
N THR A 130 10.62 -16.63 -6.27
CA THR A 130 10.80 -16.93 -7.70
C THR A 130 12.25 -16.92 -8.17
N GLY A 131 13.13 -16.17 -7.49
CA GLY A 131 14.53 -15.98 -7.89
C GLY A 131 14.74 -15.11 -9.14
N TYR A 132 13.69 -14.59 -9.77
CA TYR A 132 13.84 -13.85 -11.03
C TYR A 132 14.53 -12.49 -10.86
N VAL A 133 15.50 -12.22 -11.74
CA VAL A 133 16.30 -10.98 -11.71
C VAL A 133 15.45 -9.72 -11.88
N LEU A 134 14.35 -9.81 -12.63
CA LEU A 134 13.40 -8.71 -12.79
C LEU A 134 12.85 -8.24 -11.43
N PHE A 135 12.43 -9.18 -10.56
CA PHE A 135 11.90 -8.83 -9.24
C PHE A 135 12.99 -8.32 -8.30
N LYS A 136 14.23 -8.78 -8.44
CA LYS A 136 15.38 -8.20 -7.73
C LYS A 136 15.56 -6.72 -8.07
N GLY A 137 15.54 -6.39 -9.36
CA GLY A 137 15.65 -5.00 -9.83
C GLY A 137 14.52 -4.13 -9.29
N LEU A 138 13.27 -4.60 -9.40
CA LEU A 138 12.11 -3.89 -8.85
C LEU A 138 12.18 -3.72 -7.33
N SER A 139 12.65 -4.74 -6.58
CA SER A 139 12.85 -4.63 -5.13
C SER A 139 13.80 -3.50 -4.76
N VAL A 140 14.94 -3.38 -5.46
CA VAL A 140 15.91 -2.31 -5.19
C VAL A 140 15.32 -0.94 -5.50
N ILE A 141 14.60 -0.82 -6.62
CA ILE A 141 13.93 0.43 -7.03
C ILE A 141 12.89 0.85 -5.99
N PHE A 142 11.97 -0.05 -5.64
CA PHE A 142 10.92 0.26 -4.67
C PHE A 142 11.49 0.51 -3.28
N LEU A 143 12.48 -0.26 -2.82
CA LEU A 143 13.13 -0.01 -1.53
C LEU A 143 13.79 1.37 -1.47
N SER A 144 14.50 1.76 -2.53
CA SER A 144 15.14 3.07 -2.62
C SER A 144 14.11 4.19 -2.61
N MET A 145 13.03 4.02 -3.38
CA MET A 145 11.95 5.00 -3.49
C MET A 145 11.20 5.18 -2.16
N THR A 146 10.83 4.07 -1.52
CA THR A 146 10.14 4.04 -0.23
C THR A 146 11.00 4.68 0.86
N SER A 147 12.29 4.34 0.91
CA SER A 147 13.24 4.96 1.86
C SER A 147 13.35 6.47 1.66
N ALA A 148 13.44 6.94 0.41
CA ALA A 148 13.48 8.36 0.10
C ALA A 148 12.20 9.10 0.51
N VAL A 149 11.02 8.49 0.28
CA VAL A 149 9.73 9.06 0.70
C VAL A 149 9.67 9.15 2.22
N ILE A 150 10.06 8.10 2.95
CA ILE A 150 10.07 8.09 4.42
C ILE A 150 11.00 9.20 4.95
N LEU A 151 12.23 9.30 4.44
CA LEU A 151 13.18 10.34 4.84
C LEU A 151 12.63 11.76 4.57
N MET A 152 11.98 11.97 3.43
CA MET A 152 11.33 13.25 3.11
C MET A 152 10.20 13.58 4.10
N VAL A 153 9.32 12.62 4.38
CA VAL A 153 8.18 12.80 5.30
C VAL A 153 8.66 13.05 6.72
N ILE A 154 9.69 12.33 7.18
CA ILE A 154 10.33 12.55 8.48
C ILE A 154 10.89 13.98 8.55
N TYR A 155 11.70 14.39 7.56
CA TYR A 155 12.28 15.73 7.52
C TYR A 155 11.22 16.83 7.58
N LYS A 156 10.15 16.70 6.78
CA LYS A 156 9.04 17.67 6.78
C LYS A 156 8.25 17.66 8.08
N THR A 157 8.04 16.50 8.68
CA THR A 157 7.34 16.35 9.96
C THR A 157 8.13 16.99 11.10
N ILE A 158 9.45 16.76 11.17
CA ILE A 158 10.33 17.39 12.16
C ILE A 158 10.32 18.92 11.99
N THR A 159 10.44 19.41 10.75
CA THR A 159 10.39 20.85 10.47
C THR A 159 9.06 21.46 10.94
N ALA A 160 7.94 20.82 10.60
CA ALA A 160 6.62 21.29 11.02
C ALA A 160 6.41 21.21 12.55
N ALA A 161 7.01 20.21 13.22
CA ALA A 161 6.95 20.07 14.66
C ALA A 161 7.74 21.17 15.37
N VAL A 162 8.94 21.50 14.88
CA VAL A 162 9.76 22.62 15.39
C VAL A 162 9.06 23.96 15.18
N GLU A 163 8.32 24.13 14.08
CA GLU A 163 7.50 25.32 13.81
C GLU A 163 6.18 25.37 14.59
N GLY A 164 5.86 24.37 15.42
CA GLY A 164 4.63 24.31 16.21
C GLY A 164 3.36 24.06 15.40
N LYS A 165 3.47 23.59 14.14
CA LYS A 165 2.35 23.46 13.18
C LYS A 165 1.63 22.11 13.19
N VAL A 166 2.08 21.15 14.01
CA VAL A 166 1.57 19.76 13.99
C VAL A 166 0.33 19.56 14.87
N CYS A 167 0.22 20.28 15.97
CA CYS A 167 -0.86 20.14 16.95
C CYS A 167 -1.74 21.40 17.02
N VAL A 168 -1.93 22.07 15.89
CA VAL A 168 -2.82 23.23 15.80
C VAL A 168 -4.22 22.71 15.48
N PRO A 169 -5.26 23.01 16.26
CA PRO A 169 -6.63 22.66 15.90
C PRO A 169 -6.99 23.30 14.56
N GLU A 170 -7.60 22.52 13.66
CA GLU A 170 -8.11 22.99 12.36
C GLU A 170 -9.22 24.04 12.52
#